data_AF-A0A926Y4C5-F1
#
_entry.id   AF-A0A926Y4C5-F1
#
_cell.length_a   1.000
_cell.length_b   1.000
_cell.length_c   1.000
_cell.angle_alpha   90.00
_cell.angle_beta   90.00
_cell.angle_gamma   90.00
#
_symmetry.space_group_name_H-M   'P 1'
#
loop_
_entity.id
_entity.type
_entity.pdbx_description
1 polymer ?
#
loop_
_entity_poly.entity_id
_entity_poly.type
_entity_poly.pdbx_seq_one_letter_code
_entity_poly.pdbx_strand_id
1 'polypeptide(L)'
;MTLIQRPSWLNRDDNWLNRAARFAPKFDLIDNKLIFAIGKTADVDPTTVHGRYGVKAIKDGSMLDYSKRLEWTETKFFDYLNKPNGPGYPGSLITEAEMQDGINRLAKTPYMAAELEEGNYRIPYDSIHQKWFYQYLKAYFDSIGQPMNHFGTYGSFANFNGDPWENYTGGNKIPPNDQFFKQTLQSQAGARAGVGYFNSGGLESLGVGAIIKNYTDSPDYAHQYYRKAYAADRMALGMGGMVGGIGNKNLIYLDWAKIEAVAGNTGIGGNEGWLHNGLYYKRQVGNLGIVSSEGHPQVEYDWLLGCIFMIGFTRTRGYLPFDDTIKYGADPMKVKPHDAAANGPVSWEPINGNPAPFAEDGYPVEPVRWHDAGAEAAYYYNQCDRTAGRPWQYCEYKFQGMDAWITPASDGTTILEHAAAFDGPYAVNQGARRGRPDVRFRINNANTAIDWAAFDPSRSKISRETIIVRPVPNRTYQITMQGSKLYVNNETV
;
A
#
# COMPACT_ATOMS: atom_id res chain seq x y z
N MET A 1 -17.72 -4.76 -23.82
CA MET A 1 -16.74 -4.08 -22.97
C MET A 1 -17.39 -2.96 -22.20
N THR A 2 -17.59 -3.20 -20.91
CA THR A 2 -18.09 -2.20 -19.99
C THR A 2 -16.96 -1.81 -19.05
N LEU A 3 -16.31 -0.68 -19.34
CA LEU A 3 -15.32 -0.06 -18.46
C LEU A 3 -16.05 0.53 -17.25
N ILE A 4 -15.68 0.09 -16.05
CA ILE A 4 -16.21 0.65 -14.81
C ILE A 4 -15.72 2.09 -14.70
N GLN A 5 -16.68 3.01 -14.60
CA GLN A 5 -16.40 4.43 -14.45
C GLN A 5 -16.19 4.79 -12.98
N ARG A 6 -15.41 5.84 -12.76
CA ARG A 6 -15.29 6.47 -11.44
C ARG A 6 -16.69 6.79 -10.88
N PRO A 7 -16.93 6.53 -9.59
CA PRO A 7 -18.23 6.82 -8.99
C PRO A 7 -18.51 8.32 -8.93
N SER A 8 -19.78 8.70 -9.10
CA SER A 8 -20.23 10.10 -9.16
C SER A 8 -19.98 10.89 -7.86
N TRP A 9 -19.87 10.22 -6.71
CA TRP A 9 -19.57 10.85 -5.43
C TRP A 9 -18.10 11.31 -5.30
N LEU A 10 -17.19 10.81 -6.15
CA LEU A 10 -15.81 11.29 -6.29
C LEU A 10 -15.67 12.28 -7.45
N ASN A 11 -16.17 13.51 -7.27
CA ASN A 11 -15.90 14.59 -8.22
C ASN A 11 -14.41 14.98 -8.19
N ARG A 12 -13.79 15.22 -9.37
CA ARG A 12 -12.42 15.70 -9.59
C ARG A 12 -12.21 17.20 -9.34
N ASP A 13 -13.28 17.99 -9.28
CA ASP A 13 -13.13 19.46 -9.19
C ASP A 13 -12.85 19.98 -7.78
N ASP A 14 -13.03 19.12 -6.77
CA ASP A 14 -12.94 19.46 -5.35
C ASP A 14 -11.90 18.58 -4.66
N ASN A 15 -10.64 18.98 -4.79
CA ASN A 15 -9.43 18.23 -4.42
C ASN A 15 -9.04 18.34 -2.94
N TRP A 16 -9.80 19.12 -2.17
CA TRP A 16 -9.46 19.54 -0.81
C TRP A 16 -10.26 18.82 0.26
N LEU A 17 -11.33 18.13 -0.14
CA LEU A 17 -12.19 17.38 0.77
C LEU A 17 -11.92 15.88 0.67
N ASN A 18 -11.97 15.20 1.83
CA ASN A 18 -12.08 13.74 1.87
C ASN A 18 -13.51 13.33 1.45
N ARG A 19 -13.75 13.28 0.14
CA ARG A 19 -15.09 13.12 -0.43
C ARG A 19 -15.66 11.75 -0.13
N ALA A 20 -14.84 10.69 -0.18
CA ALA A 20 -15.31 9.34 0.10
C ALA A 20 -15.87 9.24 1.53
N ALA A 21 -15.16 9.80 2.51
CA ALA A 21 -15.59 9.76 3.90
C ALA A 21 -16.92 10.51 4.14
N ARG A 22 -17.24 11.51 3.33
CA ARG A 22 -18.50 12.28 3.43
C ARG A 22 -19.65 11.70 2.60
N PHE A 23 -19.38 11.31 1.36
CA PHE A 23 -20.41 11.10 0.33
C PHE A 23 -20.50 9.67 -0.18
N ALA A 24 -19.51 8.81 0.08
CA ALA A 24 -19.59 7.44 -0.41
C ALA A 24 -20.76 6.68 0.25
N PRO A 25 -21.45 5.82 -0.51
CA PRO A 25 -22.48 4.94 0.04
C PRO A 25 -21.86 3.93 1.02
N LYS A 26 -22.71 3.38 1.89
CA LYS A 26 -22.33 2.26 2.74
C LYS A 26 -22.58 0.94 2.02
N PHE A 27 -21.58 0.06 2.03
CA PHE A 27 -21.69 -1.30 1.50
C PHE A 27 -20.62 -2.17 2.14
N ASP A 28 -20.84 -3.47 2.22
CA ASP A 28 -19.79 -4.43 2.54
C ASP A 28 -19.03 -4.82 1.29
N LEU A 29 -17.73 -4.99 1.41
CA LEU A 29 -16.91 -5.49 0.31
C LEU A 29 -17.16 -6.99 0.11
N ILE A 30 -17.29 -7.38 -1.15
CA ILE A 30 -17.26 -8.79 -1.57
C ILE A 30 -15.96 -9.48 -1.14
N ASP A 31 -15.96 -10.82 -1.17
CA ASP A 31 -14.82 -11.67 -0.81
C ASP A 31 -14.31 -11.47 0.63
N ASN A 32 -15.14 -10.85 1.48
CA ASN A 32 -14.80 -10.42 2.82
C ASN A 32 -13.55 -9.51 2.85
N LYS A 33 -13.30 -8.72 1.80
CA LYS A 33 -12.14 -7.82 1.77
C LYS A 33 -12.24 -6.77 2.87
N LEU A 34 -11.07 -6.32 3.31
CA LEU A 34 -10.94 -5.32 4.36
C LEU A 34 -10.43 -4.01 3.77
N ILE A 35 -11.06 -2.90 4.15
CA ILE A 35 -10.51 -1.57 3.96
C ILE A 35 -10.62 -0.81 5.28
N PHE A 36 -9.56 -0.09 5.60
CA PHE A 36 -9.48 0.76 6.79
C PHE A 36 -9.43 2.23 6.37
N ALA A 37 -9.71 3.12 7.32
CA ALA A 37 -9.57 4.57 7.14
C ALA A 37 -8.71 5.17 8.26
N ILE A 38 -8.26 6.40 8.07
CA ILE A 38 -7.57 7.18 9.10
C ILE A 38 -8.45 8.37 9.47
N GLY A 39 -8.71 8.55 10.77
CA GLY A 39 -9.35 9.76 11.29
C GLY A 39 -8.33 10.89 11.33
N LYS A 40 -8.14 11.56 10.19
CA LYS A 40 -7.10 12.61 10.06
C LYS A 40 -7.66 14.03 10.19
N THR A 41 -8.93 14.24 9.85
CA THR A 41 -9.44 15.58 9.60
C THR A 41 -10.57 15.94 10.56
N ALA A 42 -10.53 17.16 11.12
CA ALA A 42 -11.52 17.62 12.08
C ALA A 42 -12.92 17.87 11.48
N ASP A 43 -13.00 17.99 10.16
CA ASP A 43 -14.22 18.23 9.39
C ASP A 43 -15.04 16.97 9.10
N VAL A 44 -14.50 15.78 9.41
CA VAL A 44 -15.19 14.51 9.24
C VAL A 44 -15.21 13.80 10.59
N ASP A 45 -16.42 13.60 11.12
CA ASP A 45 -16.60 12.74 12.28
C ASP A 45 -16.23 11.29 11.90
N PRO A 46 -15.19 10.71 12.51
CA PRO A 46 -14.74 9.34 12.25
C PRO A 46 -15.88 8.32 12.36
N THR A 47 -16.81 8.51 13.28
CA THR A 47 -17.93 7.57 13.49
C THR A 47 -18.85 7.46 12.28
N THR A 48 -18.90 8.51 11.45
CA THR A 48 -19.72 8.56 10.23
C THR A 48 -19.07 7.86 9.03
N VAL A 49 -17.75 7.61 9.10
CA VAL A 49 -16.95 6.95 8.05
C VAL A 49 -17.15 5.44 8.08
N HIS A 50 -17.39 4.85 9.25
CA HIS A 50 -17.56 3.41 9.40
C HIS A 50 -18.67 2.86 8.47
N GLY A 51 -18.33 1.81 7.71
CA GLY A 51 -19.18 1.17 6.72
C GLY A 51 -19.29 1.90 5.37
N ARG A 52 -18.86 3.17 5.26
CA ARG A 52 -18.79 3.85 3.95
C ARG A 52 -17.71 3.18 3.12
N TYR A 53 -18.01 2.94 1.84
CA TYR A 53 -17.15 2.25 0.89
C TYR A 53 -16.51 0.94 1.41
N GLY A 54 -17.13 0.28 2.40
CA GLY A 54 -16.60 -0.94 3.01
C GLY A 54 -15.70 -0.77 4.23
N VAL A 55 -15.50 0.44 4.77
CA VAL A 55 -14.61 0.67 5.93
C VAL A 55 -15.01 -0.20 7.12
N LYS A 56 -14.08 -1.05 7.54
CA LYS A 56 -14.25 -1.97 8.68
C LYS A 56 -13.81 -1.37 10.00
N ALA A 57 -12.73 -0.60 9.99
CA ALA A 57 -12.28 0.11 11.17
C ALA A 57 -11.43 1.34 10.80
N ILE A 58 -11.28 2.24 11.76
CA ILE A 58 -10.65 3.54 11.57
C ILE A 58 -9.48 3.68 12.55
N LYS A 59 -8.31 4.09 12.05
CA LYS A 59 -7.16 4.50 12.86
C LYS A 59 -7.46 5.90 13.41
N ASP A 60 -7.98 5.95 14.62
CA ASP A 60 -8.22 7.19 15.36
C ASP A 60 -8.16 6.93 16.87
N GLY A 61 -7.21 7.57 17.55
CA GLY A 61 -7.01 7.44 19.00
C GLY A 61 -8.15 8.00 19.84
N SER A 62 -8.94 8.93 19.29
CA SER A 62 -10.11 9.52 19.95
C SER A 62 -11.37 8.65 19.85
N MET A 63 -11.36 7.62 19.00
CA MET A 63 -12.49 6.72 18.84
C MET A 63 -12.67 5.84 20.08
N LEU A 64 -13.75 6.09 20.83
CA LEU A 64 -14.13 5.34 22.05
C LEU A 64 -14.91 4.06 21.74
N ASP A 65 -15.51 3.96 20.55
CA ASP A 65 -16.14 2.72 20.09
C ASP A 65 -15.06 1.76 19.54
N TYR A 66 -14.51 0.93 20.43
CA TYR A 66 -13.44 -0.02 20.11
C TYR A 66 -13.84 -1.07 19.08
N SER A 67 -15.14 -1.30 18.85
CA SER A 67 -15.58 -2.21 17.79
C SER A 67 -15.32 -1.67 16.38
N LYS A 68 -15.15 -0.35 16.24
CA LYS A 68 -14.93 0.37 14.98
C LYS A 68 -13.50 0.91 14.83
N ARG A 69 -12.64 0.66 15.81
CA ARG A 69 -11.28 1.20 15.89
C ARG A 69 -10.24 0.20 15.39
N LEU A 70 -9.34 0.67 14.53
CA LEU A 70 -8.10 0.00 14.23
C LEU A 70 -7.07 0.45 15.27
N GLU A 71 -6.62 -0.47 16.12
CA GLU A 71 -5.56 -0.14 17.07
C GLU A 71 -4.21 -0.18 16.36
N TRP A 72 -3.54 0.97 16.31
CA TRP A 72 -2.19 1.10 15.78
C TRP A 72 -1.20 1.28 16.94
N THR A 73 -0.54 0.19 17.32
CA THR A 73 0.33 0.15 18.49
C THR A 73 1.74 0.64 18.16
N GLU A 74 2.06 1.87 18.55
CA GLU A 74 3.43 2.42 18.47
C GLU A 74 4.16 2.24 19.80
N THR A 75 5.48 2.03 19.81
CA THR A 75 6.24 1.87 21.07
C THR A 75 6.11 3.04 22.06
N LYS A 76 5.56 4.19 21.66
CA LYS A 76 5.24 5.31 22.56
C LYS A 76 4.29 4.94 23.70
N PHE A 77 3.59 3.80 23.63
CA PHE A 77 2.80 3.33 24.78
C PHE A 77 3.64 3.05 26.02
N PHE A 78 4.98 2.97 25.90
CA PHE A 78 5.91 2.89 27.02
C PHE A 78 6.34 4.23 27.61
N ASP A 79 5.89 5.37 27.08
CA ASP A 79 6.32 6.70 27.55
C ASP A 79 6.04 6.92 29.06
N TYR A 80 5.04 6.22 29.64
CA TYR A 80 4.75 6.26 31.08
C TYR A 80 5.87 5.71 31.97
N LEU A 81 6.81 4.94 31.41
CA LEU A 81 7.95 4.42 32.16
C LEU A 81 8.98 5.51 32.50
N ASN A 82 8.83 6.73 31.95
CA ASN A 82 9.74 7.87 32.14
C ASN A 82 11.21 7.52 31.85
N LYS A 83 11.45 6.60 30.91
CA LYS A 83 12.80 6.21 30.48
C LYS A 83 13.25 7.12 29.34
N PRO A 84 14.57 7.29 29.11
CA PRO A 84 15.06 8.13 28.02
C PRO A 84 14.51 7.65 26.67
N ASN A 85 13.82 8.52 25.93
CA ASN A 85 13.33 8.20 24.58
C ASN A 85 14.48 8.31 23.56
N GLY A 86 14.55 7.37 22.60
CA GLY A 86 15.48 7.42 21.47
C GLY A 86 16.59 6.36 21.48
N PRO A 87 17.59 6.46 20.59
CA PRO A 87 18.59 5.42 20.37
C PRO A 87 19.46 5.08 21.59
N GLY A 88 19.39 5.86 22.67
CA GLY A 88 20.07 5.62 23.94
C GLY A 88 19.34 4.67 24.90
N TYR A 89 18.08 4.29 24.64
CA TYR A 89 17.36 3.29 25.43
C TYR A 89 16.78 2.21 24.51
N PRO A 90 17.56 1.15 24.22
CA PRO A 90 17.10 0.09 23.34
C PRO A 90 15.93 -0.65 23.99
N GLY A 91 14.94 -1.03 23.19
CA GLY A 91 13.77 -1.81 23.64
C GLY A 91 14.13 -3.15 24.28
N SER A 92 15.39 -3.60 24.16
CA SER A 92 15.95 -4.73 24.89
C SER A 92 16.02 -4.56 26.41
N LEU A 93 15.87 -3.32 26.92
CA LEU A 93 15.85 -3.02 28.35
C LEU A 93 14.44 -3.02 28.96
N ILE A 94 13.40 -3.24 28.15
CA ILE A 94 12.02 -3.37 28.62
C ILE A 94 11.86 -4.74 29.25
N THR A 95 11.49 -4.83 30.53
CA THR A 95 11.27 -6.12 31.18
C THR A 95 9.96 -6.77 30.72
N GLU A 96 9.81 -8.08 30.95
CA GLU A 96 8.55 -8.77 30.65
C GLU A 96 7.36 -8.16 31.40
N ALA A 97 7.54 -7.79 32.67
CA ALA A 97 6.50 -7.17 33.48
C ALA A 97 6.09 -5.80 32.92
N GLU A 98 7.04 -4.98 32.46
CA GLU A 98 6.76 -3.70 31.81
C GLU A 98 6.05 -3.89 30.47
N MET A 99 6.46 -4.89 29.69
CA MET A 99 5.78 -5.27 28.44
C MET A 99 4.31 -5.64 28.72
N GLN A 100 4.06 -6.51 29.70
CA GLN A 100 2.72 -6.93 30.08
C GLN A 100 1.86 -5.77 30.61
N ASP A 101 2.42 -4.90 31.47
CA ASP A 101 1.72 -3.69 31.95
C ASP A 101 1.36 -2.76 30.78
N GLY A 102 2.29 -2.53 29.87
CA GLY A 102 2.06 -1.72 28.68
C GLY A 102 0.95 -2.30 27.79
N ILE A 103 0.97 -3.61 27.53
CA ILE A 103 -0.10 -4.29 26.75
C ILE A 103 -1.44 -4.23 27.46
N ASN A 104 -1.46 -4.29 28.79
CA ASN A 104 -2.68 -4.17 29.56
C ASN A 104 -3.36 -2.80 29.39
N ARG A 105 -2.57 -1.75 29.13
CA ARG A 105 -3.06 -0.40 28.84
C ARG A 105 -3.55 -0.21 27.41
N LEU A 106 -3.20 -1.10 26.48
CA LEU A 106 -3.65 -1.02 25.09
C LEU A 106 -5.14 -1.31 24.96
N ALA A 107 -5.78 -0.61 24.04
CA ALA A 107 -7.14 -0.92 23.62
C ALA A 107 -7.12 -2.24 22.83
N LYS A 108 -7.84 -3.25 23.31
CA LYS A 108 -8.00 -4.51 22.57
C LYS A 108 -9.18 -4.40 21.63
N THR A 109 -8.90 -4.10 20.36
CA THR A 109 -9.92 -3.92 19.32
C THR A 109 -9.94 -5.12 18.36
N PRO A 110 -11.00 -5.32 17.56
CA PRO A 110 -11.09 -6.44 16.62
C PRO A 110 -10.01 -6.45 15.54
N TYR A 111 -9.40 -5.30 15.24
CA TYR A 111 -8.38 -5.13 14.22
C TYR A 111 -7.19 -4.36 14.77
N MET A 112 -6.00 -4.93 14.63
CA MET A 112 -4.77 -4.37 15.21
C MET A 112 -3.62 -4.41 14.21
N ALA A 113 -2.72 -3.44 14.32
CA ALA A 113 -1.41 -3.43 13.71
C ALA A 113 -0.45 -2.70 14.65
N ALA A 114 0.86 -2.86 14.45
CA ALA A 114 1.84 -2.26 15.34
C ALA A 114 3.00 -1.61 14.58
N GLU A 115 3.77 -0.77 15.25
CA GLU A 115 5.01 -0.15 14.80
C GLU A 115 6.02 -0.32 15.94
N LEU A 116 6.39 -1.59 16.18
CA LEU A 116 7.25 -1.93 17.30
C LEU A 116 8.73 -1.69 16.97
N GLU A 117 9.11 -1.87 15.70
CA GLU A 117 10.50 -1.75 15.25
C GLU A 117 10.92 -0.32 14.85
N GLU A 118 9.99 0.51 14.39
CA GLU A 118 10.27 1.86 13.87
C GLU A 118 9.97 3.00 14.87
N GLY A 119 9.52 2.70 16.11
CA GLY A 119 9.16 3.71 17.13
C GLY A 119 10.28 4.13 18.11
N ASN A 120 9.95 5.01 19.08
CA ASN A 120 10.88 5.58 20.08
C ASN A 120 11.77 4.57 20.82
N TYR A 121 11.27 3.35 21.07
CA TYR A 121 11.97 2.32 21.83
C TYR A 121 12.53 1.19 20.95
N ARG A 122 12.19 1.13 19.65
CA ARG A 122 12.67 0.15 18.66
C ARG A 122 12.82 -1.28 19.20
N ILE A 123 11.73 -2.01 19.32
CA ILE A 123 11.74 -3.42 19.74
C ILE A 123 12.07 -4.30 18.53
N PRO A 124 13.22 -5.01 18.50
CA PRO A 124 13.60 -5.83 17.36
C PRO A 124 12.64 -7.00 17.11
N TYR A 125 12.46 -7.40 15.84
CA TYR A 125 11.46 -8.42 15.49
C TYR A 125 11.76 -9.82 16.03
N ASP A 126 13.04 -10.16 16.10
CA ASP A 126 13.52 -11.45 16.56
C ASP A 126 13.66 -11.51 18.09
N SER A 127 13.39 -10.39 18.77
CA SER A 127 13.54 -10.30 20.22
C SER A 127 12.47 -11.08 20.98
N ILE A 128 12.82 -11.51 22.20
CA ILE A 128 11.88 -12.12 23.12
C ILE A 128 10.73 -11.16 23.49
N HIS A 129 11.00 -9.85 23.53
CA HIS A 129 10.02 -8.80 23.82
C HIS A 129 8.88 -8.77 22.79
N GLN A 130 9.21 -8.88 21.50
CA GLN A 130 8.19 -8.96 20.46
C GLN A 130 7.34 -10.24 20.60
N LYS A 131 7.96 -11.36 21.00
CA LYS A 131 7.24 -12.61 21.26
C LYS A 131 6.30 -12.48 22.46
N TRP A 132 6.74 -11.90 23.58
CA TRP A 132 5.89 -11.63 24.74
C TRP A 132 4.66 -10.79 24.36
N PHE A 133 4.86 -9.75 23.54
CA PHE A 133 3.79 -8.90 23.04
C PHE A 133 2.68 -9.70 22.34
N TYR A 134 3.05 -10.49 21.34
CA TYR A 134 2.08 -11.24 20.56
C TYR A 134 1.51 -12.45 21.29
N GLN A 135 2.28 -13.10 22.17
CA GLN A 135 1.78 -14.19 23.02
C GLN A 135 0.72 -13.70 24.00
N TYR A 136 0.94 -12.53 24.62
CA TYR A 136 -0.04 -11.95 25.53
C TYR A 136 -1.33 -11.57 24.82
N LEU A 137 -1.23 -10.90 23.67
CA LEU A 137 -2.41 -10.55 22.86
C LEU A 137 -3.17 -11.81 22.42
N LYS A 138 -2.45 -12.83 21.94
CA LYS A 138 -3.07 -14.11 21.58
C LYS A 138 -3.82 -14.73 22.76
N ALA A 139 -3.19 -14.81 23.93
CA ALA A 139 -3.82 -15.36 25.13
C ALA A 139 -5.09 -14.58 25.53
N TYR A 140 -5.06 -13.26 25.43
CA TYR A 140 -6.24 -12.42 25.67
C TYR A 140 -7.38 -12.75 24.69
N PHE A 141 -7.12 -12.74 23.37
CA PHE A 141 -8.15 -12.98 22.37
C PHE A 141 -8.71 -14.42 22.44
N ASP A 142 -7.85 -15.41 22.70
CA ASP A 142 -8.26 -16.79 22.94
C ASP A 142 -9.18 -16.87 24.19
N SER A 143 -8.87 -16.13 25.26
CA SER A 143 -9.67 -16.16 26.51
C SER A 143 -11.09 -15.60 26.36
N ILE A 144 -11.31 -14.68 25.41
CA ILE A 144 -12.63 -14.12 25.12
C ILE A 144 -13.31 -14.77 23.90
N GLY A 145 -12.70 -15.81 23.32
CA GLY A 145 -13.25 -16.54 22.18
C GLY A 145 -13.33 -15.71 20.89
N GLN A 146 -12.47 -14.70 20.71
CA GLN A 146 -12.46 -13.86 19.51
C GLN A 146 -11.18 -14.08 18.68
N PRO A 147 -11.25 -14.00 17.34
CA PRO A 147 -10.07 -14.08 16.50
C PRO A 147 -9.19 -12.85 16.68
N MET A 148 -7.89 -13.05 16.86
CA MET A 148 -6.90 -11.98 16.80
C MET A 148 -6.66 -11.57 15.34
N ASN A 149 -7.29 -10.49 14.86
CA ASN A 149 -6.96 -9.92 13.54
C ASN A 149 -5.86 -8.87 13.68
N HIS A 150 -4.66 -9.34 14.04
CA HIS A 150 -3.46 -8.50 14.11
C HIS A 150 -2.67 -8.65 12.80
N PHE A 151 -2.48 -7.60 12.02
CA PHE A 151 -1.76 -7.67 10.73
C PHE A 151 -0.24 -7.64 10.84
N GLY A 152 0.26 -7.55 12.07
CA GLY A 152 1.69 -7.56 12.38
C GLY A 152 2.24 -6.15 12.50
N THR A 153 3.56 -6.05 12.39
CA THR A 153 4.28 -4.79 12.58
C THR A 153 4.67 -4.13 11.26
N TYR A 154 4.36 -2.85 11.17
CA TYR A 154 4.94 -1.85 10.29
C TYR A 154 6.46 -1.81 10.52
N GLY A 155 7.22 -1.80 9.43
CA GLY A 155 8.68 -1.76 9.47
C GLY A 155 9.38 -3.09 9.74
N SER A 156 8.64 -4.20 9.84
CA SER A 156 9.27 -5.46 10.21
C SER A 156 10.15 -6.04 9.12
N PHE A 157 11.42 -6.26 9.46
CA PHE A 157 12.33 -7.10 8.68
C PHE A 157 11.92 -8.59 8.74
N ALA A 158 10.96 -8.97 9.60
CA ALA A 158 10.45 -10.33 9.68
C ALA A 158 9.68 -10.72 8.41
N ASN A 159 8.89 -9.81 7.87
CA ASN A 159 8.07 -10.04 6.67
C ASN A 159 8.92 -9.84 5.42
N PHE A 160 8.56 -10.55 4.35
CA PHE A 160 9.17 -10.29 3.05
C PHE A 160 8.58 -9.00 2.47
N ASN A 161 9.15 -7.86 2.88
CA ASN A 161 8.73 -6.50 2.51
C ASN A 161 9.72 -5.77 1.59
N GLY A 162 10.94 -6.30 1.44
CA GLY A 162 12.09 -5.57 0.92
C GLY A 162 12.14 -5.40 -0.60
N ASP A 163 13.22 -4.78 -1.06
CA ASP A 163 13.64 -4.69 -2.46
C ASP A 163 14.47 -5.92 -2.82
N PRO A 164 13.82 -7.02 -3.22
CA PRO A 164 14.44 -8.34 -3.21
C PRO A 164 15.63 -8.43 -4.14
N TRP A 165 15.73 -7.52 -5.11
CA TRP A 165 16.71 -7.55 -6.16
C TRP A 165 17.63 -6.31 -6.22
N GLU A 166 17.31 -5.22 -5.52
CA GLU A 166 18.27 -4.09 -5.36
C GLU A 166 19.33 -4.32 -4.30
N ASN A 167 19.01 -5.13 -3.28
CA ASN A 167 19.84 -5.31 -2.09
C ASN A 167 20.30 -6.76 -1.88
N TYR A 168 20.24 -7.59 -2.93
CA TYR A 168 20.64 -9.00 -2.82
C TYR A 168 22.15 -9.17 -2.95
N THR A 169 22.80 -9.58 -1.86
CA THR A 169 24.20 -10.04 -1.74
C THR A 169 25.28 -9.12 -2.36
N GLY A 170 25.90 -8.28 -1.52
CA GLY A 170 27.21 -7.67 -1.84
C GLY A 170 27.19 -6.53 -2.86
N GLY A 171 26.02 -5.92 -3.10
CA GLY A 171 25.89 -4.72 -3.96
C GLY A 171 25.64 -5.00 -5.44
N ASN A 172 25.51 -6.26 -5.86
CA ASN A 172 25.21 -6.62 -7.25
C ASN A 172 23.70 -6.74 -7.48
N LYS A 173 23.18 -5.95 -8.42
CA LYS A 173 21.77 -6.01 -8.85
C LYS A 173 21.52 -7.29 -9.65
N ILE A 174 20.64 -8.17 -9.17
CA ILE A 174 20.24 -9.40 -9.87
C ILE A 174 18.92 -9.13 -10.64
N PRO A 175 18.71 -9.64 -11.87
CA PRO A 175 17.44 -9.42 -12.57
C PRO A 175 16.25 -10.10 -11.88
N PRO A 176 15.02 -9.55 -11.96
CA PRO A 176 13.85 -10.13 -11.31
C PRO A 176 13.53 -11.56 -11.71
N ASN A 177 13.79 -11.94 -12.97
CA ASN A 177 13.50 -13.27 -13.50
C ASN A 177 14.66 -14.26 -13.31
N ASP A 178 15.63 -13.94 -12.46
CA ASP A 178 16.67 -14.87 -12.04
C ASP A 178 16.08 -16.10 -11.33
N GLN A 179 16.76 -17.24 -11.47
CA GLN A 179 16.32 -18.51 -10.90
C GLN A 179 16.16 -18.44 -9.38
N PHE A 180 16.96 -17.61 -8.70
CA PHE A 180 16.84 -17.38 -7.26
C PHE A 180 15.42 -16.93 -6.88
N PHE A 181 14.89 -15.89 -7.54
CA PHE A 181 13.55 -15.38 -7.22
C PHE A 181 12.46 -16.37 -7.65
N LYS A 182 12.64 -16.99 -8.82
CA LYS A 182 11.69 -18.01 -9.33
C LYS A 182 11.51 -19.17 -8.37
N GLN A 183 12.59 -19.69 -7.80
CA GLN A 183 12.54 -20.79 -6.83
C GLN A 183 11.68 -20.47 -5.59
N THR A 184 11.58 -19.20 -5.20
CA THR A 184 10.75 -18.81 -4.05
C THR A 184 9.24 -18.90 -4.34
N LEU A 185 8.81 -18.95 -5.60
CA LEU A 185 7.40 -19.08 -5.99
C LEU A 185 7.01 -20.51 -6.40
N GLN A 186 7.97 -21.44 -6.47
CA GLN A 186 7.72 -22.81 -6.91
C GLN A 186 7.01 -23.69 -5.87
N SER A 187 7.10 -23.34 -4.58
CA SER A 187 6.46 -24.08 -3.50
C SER A 187 6.25 -23.23 -2.25
N GLN A 188 5.37 -23.67 -1.35
CA GLN A 188 5.21 -23.04 -0.04
C GLN A 188 6.52 -23.05 0.76
N ALA A 189 7.30 -24.14 0.70
CA ALA A 189 8.61 -24.20 1.37
C ALA A 189 9.60 -23.16 0.80
N GLY A 190 9.65 -23.02 -0.53
CA GLY A 190 10.47 -22.00 -1.20
C GLY A 190 10.05 -20.58 -0.82
N ALA A 191 8.75 -20.31 -0.74
CA ALA A 191 8.23 -19.00 -0.36
C ALA A 191 8.62 -18.63 1.08
N ARG A 192 8.63 -19.61 1.99
CA ARG A 192 8.98 -19.45 3.40
C ARG A 192 10.49 -19.31 3.65
N ALA A 193 11.33 -19.82 2.74
CA ALA A 193 12.77 -19.89 2.94
C ALA A 193 13.41 -18.50 3.16
N GLY A 194 14.12 -18.33 4.29
CA GLY A 194 14.83 -17.08 4.59
C GLY A 194 13.94 -15.90 5.01
N VAL A 195 12.67 -16.14 5.36
CA VAL A 195 11.74 -15.10 5.82
C VAL A 195 11.44 -15.32 7.30
N GLY A 196 11.86 -14.37 8.15
CA GLY A 196 11.76 -14.45 9.61
C GLY A 196 10.34 -14.70 10.12
N TYR A 197 9.33 -14.17 9.43
CA TYR A 197 7.90 -14.35 9.73
C TYR A 197 7.49 -15.82 9.89
N PHE A 198 8.06 -16.73 9.09
CA PHE A 198 7.70 -18.15 9.02
C PHE A 198 8.55 -19.08 9.88
N ASN A 199 9.59 -18.57 10.54
CA ASN A 199 10.50 -19.38 11.36
C ASN A 199 9.79 -19.92 12.62
N SER A 200 10.36 -20.97 13.22
CA SER A 200 9.84 -21.51 14.49
C SER A 200 9.85 -20.44 15.59
N GLY A 201 8.69 -20.17 16.19
CA GLY A 201 8.49 -19.06 17.13
C GLY A 201 8.40 -17.67 16.48
N GLY A 202 8.25 -17.61 15.15
CA GLY A 202 7.95 -16.41 14.39
C GLY A 202 6.47 -16.01 14.46
N LEU A 203 6.13 -14.91 13.79
CA LEU A 203 4.82 -14.25 13.88
C LEU A 203 3.65 -15.14 13.43
N GLU A 204 3.84 -15.97 12.39
CA GLU A 204 2.78 -16.87 11.90
C GLU A 204 2.29 -17.82 13.00
N SER A 205 3.23 -18.41 13.76
CA SER A 205 2.92 -19.36 14.83
C SER A 205 2.12 -18.75 15.99
N LEU A 206 2.21 -17.42 16.14
CA LEU A 206 1.49 -16.64 17.14
C LEU A 206 0.12 -16.16 16.60
N GLY A 207 -0.27 -16.57 15.39
CA GLY A 207 -1.52 -16.13 14.76
C GLY A 207 -1.50 -14.69 14.26
N VAL A 208 -0.31 -14.08 14.17
CA VAL A 208 -0.14 -12.71 13.69
C VAL A 208 -0.03 -12.72 12.17
N GLY A 209 -0.74 -11.82 11.51
CA GLY A 209 -0.66 -11.60 10.07
C GLY A 209 0.59 -10.88 9.61
N ALA A 210 0.62 -10.58 8.32
CA ALA A 210 1.70 -9.86 7.67
C ALA A 210 1.17 -8.67 6.88
N ILE A 211 1.98 -7.64 6.81
CA ILE A 211 1.76 -6.45 6.00
C ILE A 211 2.74 -6.50 4.83
N ILE A 212 2.24 -6.30 3.61
CA ILE A 212 3.05 -5.89 2.45
C ILE A 212 3.12 -4.37 2.47
N LYS A 213 4.23 -3.82 2.96
CA LYS A 213 4.47 -2.37 3.08
C LYS A 213 5.00 -1.84 1.76
N ASN A 214 4.30 -0.90 1.14
CA ASN A 214 4.86 -0.05 0.11
C ASN A 214 5.28 1.30 0.66
N TYR A 215 6.50 1.70 0.30
CA TYR A 215 7.13 2.92 0.76
C TYR A 215 7.96 3.46 -0.39
N THR A 216 7.42 4.45 -1.09
CA THR A 216 8.02 4.91 -2.32
C THR A 216 9.30 5.67 -2.01
N ASP A 217 10.46 5.16 -2.40
CA ASP A 217 11.75 5.81 -2.08
C ASP A 217 12.16 6.92 -3.07
N SER A 218 11.63 6.88 -4.29
CA SER A 218 12.04 7.71 -5.41
C SER A 218 10.87 8.07 -6.31
N PRO A 219 10.98 9.15 -7.10
CA PRO A 219 9.91 9.54 -8.01
C PRO A 219 9.67 8.58 -9.18
N ASP A 220 10.63 7.69 -9.45
CA ASP A 220 10.49 6.60 -10.41
C ASP A 220 10.06 5.31 -9.71
N TYR A 221 8.80 5.25 -9.30
CA TYR A 221 8.26 4.13 -8.52
C TYR A 221 7.65 3.00 -9.34
N ALA A 222 7.84 3.01 -10.67
CA ALA A 222 7.38 1.94 -11.57
C ALA A 222 7.89 0.57 -11.11
N HIS A 223 9.18 0.48 -10.79
CA HIS A 223 9.81 -0.75 -10.36
C HIS A 223 9.30 -1.23 -8.97
N GLN A 224 8.86 -0.30 -8.12
CA GLN A 224 8.43 -0.59 -6.75
C GLN A 224 7.12 -1.38 -6.75
N TYR A 225 6.21 -1.07 -7.68
CA TYR A 225 5.00 -1.85 -7.90
C TYR A 225 5.31 -3.35 -8.02
N TYR A 226 6.24 -3.73 -8.91
CA TYR A 226 6.51 -5.15 -9.16
C TYR A 226 7.13 -5.83 -7.94
N ARG A 227 7.96 -5.12 -7.17
CA ARG A 227 8.53 -5.64 -5.92
C ARG A 227 7.44 -5.98 -4.92
N LYS A 228 6.47 -5.08 -4.75
CA LYS A 228 5.37 -5.26 -3.80
C LYS A 228 4.34 -6.28 -4.29
N ALA A 229 4.07 -6.34 -5.59
CA ALA A 229 3.25 -7.39 -6.18
C ALA A 229 3.90 -8.78 -5.98
N TYR A 230 5.20 -8.91 -6.25
CA TYR A 230 5.96 -10.13 -5.99
C TYR A 230 5.99 -10.49 -4.51
N ALA A 231 6.23 -9.53 -3.63
CA ALA A 231 6.22 -9.74 -2.18
C ALA A 231 4.85 -10.25 -1.70
N ALA A 232 3.77 -9.67 -2.21
CA ALA A 232 2.42 -10.14 -1.91
C ALA A 232 2.19 -11.58 -2.39
N ASP A 233 2.59 -11.91 -3.62
CA ASP A 233 2.44 -13.26 -4.16
C ASP A 233 3.28 -14.30 -3.39
N ARG A 234 4.52 -13.95 -3.02
CA ARG A 234 5.39 -14.82 -2.21
C ARG A 234 4.83 -15.02 -0.80
N MET A 235 4.46 -13.96 -0.09
CA MET A 235 3.91 -14.07 1.26
C MET A 235 2.58 -14.83 1.25
N ALA A 236 1.71 -14.57 0.26
CA ALA A 236 0.47 -15.31 0.10
C ALA A 236 0.73 -16.80 -0.05
N LEU A 237 1.66 -17.21 -0.92
CA LEU A 237 2.04 -18.61 -1.10
C LEU A 237 2.63 -19.23 0.18
N GLY A 238 3.53 -18.53 0.87
CA GLY A 238 4.14 -19.00 2.12
C GLY A 238 3.13 -19.25 3.25
N MET A 239 2.09 -18.42 3.30
CA MET A 239 0.94 -18.55 4.21
C MET A 239 -0.10 -19.59 3.75
N GLY A 240 0.15 -20.34 2.67
CA GLY A 240 -0.77 -21.35 2.13
C GLY A 240 -1.90 -20.78 1.27
N GLY A 241 -1.82 -19.51 0.86
CA GLY A 241 -2.64 -18.94 -0.20
C GLY A 241 -2.15 -19.36 -1.60
N MET A 242 -2.94 -19.07 -2.62
CA MET A 242 -2.51 -19.25 -4.02
C MET A 242 -1.86 -17.96 -4.54
N VAL A 243 -0.81 -18.08 -5.34
CA VAL A 243 -0.24 -16.95 -6.09
C VAL A 243 -1.33 -16.32 -6.95
N GLY A 244 -1.57 -15.03 -6.75
CA GLY A 244 -2.64 -14.32 -7.40
C GLY A 244 -4.08 -14.60 -6.93
N GLY A 245 -4.33 -15.51 -6.00
CA GLY A 245 -5.67 -15.95 -5.61
C GLY A 245 -6.47 -14.97 -4.73
N ILE A 246 -7.50 -15.49 -4.06
CA ILE A 246 -8.15 -14.75 -2.96
C ILE A 246 -7.13 -14.71 -1.82
N GLY A 247 -6.41 -13.58 -1.70
CA GLY A 247 -5.31 -13.40 -0.77
C GLY A 247 -5.58 -13.94 0.64
N ASN A 248 -4.53 -14.42 1.30
CA ASN A 248 -4.64 -15.00 2.65
C ASN A 248 -5.31 -14.00 3.61
N LYS A 249 -6.21 -14.48 4.46
CA LYS A 249 -6.98 -13.66 5.41
C LYS A 249 -6.12 -12.82 6.37
N ASN A 250 -4.86 -13.24 6.58
CA ASN A 250 -3.91 -12.60 7.46
C ASN A 250 -2.87 -11.74 6.72
N LEU A 251 -2.98 -11.55 5.40
CA LEU A 251 -2.06 -10.74 4.60
C LEU A 251 -2.76 -9.45 4.15
N ILE A 252 -2.20 -8.28 4.44
CA ILE A 252 -2.79 -7.00 4.01
C ILE A 252 -1.77 -6.13 3.27
N TYR A 253 -2.24 -5.33 2.32
CA TYR A 253 -1.43 -4.30 1.69
C TYR A 253 -1.50 -3.01 2.51
N LEU A 254 -0.34 -2.45 2.81
CA LEU A 254 -0.20 -1.14 3.42
C LEU A 254 0.57 -0.25 2.45
N ASP A 255 0.01 0.92 2.19
CA ASP A 255 0.67 1.92 1.35
C ASP A 255 0.83 3.20 2.15
N TRP A 256 2.05 3.75 2.12
CA TRP A 256 2.25 5.14 2.42
C TRP A 256 2.19 5.93 1.13
N ALA A 257 1.18 6.79 1.01
CA ALA A 257 0.88 7.52 -0.21
C ALA A 257 1.90 8.64 -0.54
N LYS A 258 3.13 8.55 -0.01
CA LYS A 258 4.19 9.56 -0.16
C LYS A 258 5.52 8.93 -0.53
N ILE A 259 6.38 9.78 -1.06
CA ILE A 259 7.73 9.51 -1.53
C ILE A 259 8.70 9.92 -0.43
N GLU A 260 9.41 8.96 0.15
CA GLU A 260 10.38 9.18 1.22
C GLU A 260 11.53 10.08 0.78
N ALA A 261 12.04 9.86 -0.44
CA ALA A 261 13.24 10.50 -0.99
C ALA A 261 14.48 10.22 -0.12
N VAL A 262 14.89 8.94 -0.05
CA VAL A 262 16.08 8.53 0.72
C VAL A 262 17.35 8.99 0.00
N ALA A 263 18.24 9.68 0.72
CA ALA A 263 19.53 10.13 0.20
C ALA A 263 20.39 8.92 -0.18
N GLY A 264 20.52 8.67 -1.48
CA GLY A 264 21.30 7.57 -2.04
C GLY A 264 20.79 7.07 -3.40
N ASN A 265 19.50 7.25 -3.71
CA ASN A 265 18.91 6.61 -4.89
C ASN A 265 18.46 7.57 -6.01
N THR A 266 18.56 8.89 -5.83
CA THR A 266 18.00 9.84 -6.79
C THR A 266 18.94 10.22 -7.93
N GLY A 267 20.25 9.89 -7.90
CA GLY A 267 21.21 10.33 -8.92
C GLY A 267 21.34 11.86 -9.06
N ILE A 268 20.60 12.62 -8.26
CA ILE A 268 20.66 14.07 -8.13
C ILE A 268 21.72 14.34 -7.08
N GLY A 269 22.94 14.63 -7.55
CA GLY A 269 24.06 14.96 -6.68
C GLY A 269 23.70 16.14 -5.76
N GLY A 270 23.90 15.95 -4.45
CA GLY A 270 23.79 17.02 -3.47
C GLY A 270 23.35 16.53 -2.10
N ASN A 271 24.32 16.42 -1.19
CA ASN A 271 24.21 16.21 0.26
C ASN A 271 23.63 14.88 0.75
N GLU A 272 24.56 13.95 0.99
CA GLU A 272 24.43 12.85 1.94
C GLU A 272 24.04 13.42 3.31
N GLY A 273 22.82 13.13 3.79
CA GLY A 273 22.46 13.37 5.18
C GLY A 273 21.01 13.72 5.48
N TRP A 274 20.19 14.07 4.49
CA TRP A 274 18.81 14.50 4.74
C TRP A 274 17.83 13.70 3.88
N LEU A 275 16.84 13.08 4.54
CA LEU A 275 15.54 12.78 3.93
C LEU A 275 15.06 14.06 3.23
N HIS A 276 14.34 13.96 2.11
CA HIS A 276 13.76 15.08 1.33
C HIS A 276 14.56 15.66 0.14
N ASN A 277 15.71 15.08 -0.28
CA ASN A 277 16.58 15.53 -1.40
C ASN A 277 15.88 16.31 -2.56
N GLY A 278 15.65 17.61 -2.36
CA GLY A 278 15.13 18.54 -3.37
C GLY A 278 13.67 18.35 -3.81
N LEU A 279 12.90 17.42 -3.24
CA LEU A 279 11.51 17.21 -3.64
C LEU A 279 10.55 17.92 -2.68
N TYR A 280 10.11 19.11 -3.09
CA TYR A 280 9.17 19.93 -2.31
C TYR A 280 7.95 20.27 -3.14
N TYR A 281 6.78 20.35 -2.48
CA TYR A 281 5.64 21.01 -3.09
C TYR A 281 5.79 22.51 -3.04
N LYS A 282 5.67 23.17 -4.19
CA LYS A 282 5.71 24.62 -4.32
C LYS A 282 4.35 25.17 -4.70
N ARG A 283 4.00 26.33 -4.16
CA ARG A 283 2.76 27.04 -4.48
C ARG A 283 2.92 28.54 -4.37
N GLN A 284 2.32 29.28 -5.31
CA GLN A 284 2.11 30.71 -5.15
C GLN A 284 0.97 30.97 -4.14
N VAL A 285 1.26 31.66 -3.03
CA VAL A 285 0.29 31.96 -1.96
C VAL A 285 0.11 33.47 -1.80
N GLY A 286 -0.77 34.08 -2.61
CA GLY A 286 -1.09 35.50 -2.55
C GLY A 286 0.17 36.38 -2.53
N ASN A 287 0.23 37.29 -1.54
CA ASN A 287 1.36 38.20 -1.34
C ASN A 287 2.58 37.54 -0.64
N LEU A 288 2.46 36.30 -0.17
CA LEU A 288 3.57 35.57 0.46
C LEU A 288 4.59 35.04 -0.56
N GLY A 289 4.27 35.08 -1.85
CA GLY A 289 5.15 34.53 -2.89
C GLY A 289 5.04 33.01 -3.01
N ILE A 290 6.12 32.38 -3.47
CA ILE A 290 6.20 30.92 -3.59
C ILE A 290 6.56 30.33 -2.23
N VAL A 291 5.70 29.45 -1.71
CA VAL A 291 5.93 28.68 -0.48
C VAL A 291 6.28 27.24 -0.83
N SER A 292 7.29 26.68 -0.16
CA SER A 292 7.66 25.26 -0.26
C SER A 292 7.26 24.49 1.00
N SER A 293 6.71 23.29 0.88
CA SER A 293 6.35 22.44 2.03
C SER A 293 7.54 21.68 2.61
N GLU A 294 7.62 21.54 3.94
CA GLU A 294 8.47 20.54 4.62
C GLU A 294 7.74 19.19 4.59
N GLY A 295 8.00 18.32 3.62
CA GLY A 295 7.28 17.04 3.58
C GLY A 295 7.62 16.12 2.42
N HIS A 296 7.15 14.88 2.55
CA HIS A 296 7.27 13.83 1.54
C HIS A 296 6.22 14.06 0.45
N PRO A 297 6.60 14.24 -0.83
CA PRO A 297 5.61 14.42 -1.87
C PRO A 297 4.78 13.16 -2.05
N GLN A 298 3.50 13.31 -2.37
CA GLN A 298 2.61 12.22 -2.67
C GLN A 298 2.97 11.52 -3.97
N VAL A 299 2.79 10.20 -3.98
CA VAL A 299 2.73 9.43 -5.22
C VAL A 299 1.48 9.82 -6.00
N GLU A 300 1.47 9.58 -7.31
CA GLU A 300 0.31 9.93 -8.12
C GLU A 300 -0.94 9.12 -7.74
N TYR A 301 -2.09 9.79 -7.69
CA TYR A 301 -3.38 9.17 -7.35
C TYR A 301 -3.71 7.92 -8.18
N ASP A 302 -3.60 7.98 -9.51
CA ASP A 302 -3.93 6.83 -10.38
C ASP A 302 -2.97 5.64 -10.17
N TRP A 303 -1.71 5.93 -9.81
CA TRP A 303 -0.73 4.90 -9.46
C TRP A 303 -1.09 4.25 -8.13
N LEU A 304 -1.41 5.05 -7.11
CA LEU A 304 -1.87 4.58 -5.81
C LEU A 304 -3.13 3.72 -5.94
N LEU A 305 -4.11 4.19 -6.70
CA LEU A 305 -5.33 3.44 -7.04
C LEU A 305 -5.01 2.09 -7.69
N GLY A 306 -4.08 2.08 -8.66
CA GLY A 306 -3.59 0.85 -9.29
C GLY A 306 -2.94 -0.11 -8.29
N CYS A 307 -2.08 0.39 -7.41
CA CYS A 307 -1.44 -0.41 -6.37
C CYS A 307 -2.44 -0.99 -5.38
N ILE A 308 -3.37 -0.17 -4.86
CA ILE A 308 -4.40 -0.61 -3.91
C ILE A 308 -5.28 -1.69 -4.54
N PHE A 309 -5.72 -1.51 -5.78
CA PHE A 309 -6.55 -2.51 -6.46
C PHE A 309 -5.74 -3.78 -6.72
N MET A 310 -4.62 -3.67 -7.45
CA MET A 310 -3.88 -4.81 -7.96
C MET A 310 -3.11 -5.56 -6.87
N ILE A 311 -2.61 -4.89 -5.84
CA ILE A 311 -1.91 -5.56 -4.73
C ILE A 311 -2.90 -5.78 -3.58
N GLY A 312 -3.51 -4.72 -3.07
CA GLY A 312 -4.44 -4.77 -1.95
C GLY A 312 -5.61 -5.72 -2.19
N PHE A 313 -6.41 -5.50 -3.22
CA PHE A 313 -7.63 -6.30 -3.41
C PHE A 313 -7.45 -7.57 -4.24
N THR A 314 -6.58 -7.59 -5.26
CA THR A 314 -6.42 -8.80 -6.08
C THR A 314 -5.39 -9.80 -5.54
N ARG A 315 -4.46 -9.41 -4.66
CA ARG A 315 -3.42 -10.32 -4.11
C ARG A 315 -3.49 -10.52 -2.60
N THR A 316 -3.94 -9.51 -1.86
CA THR A 316 -4.01 -9.57 -0.38
C THR A 316 -5.45 -9.54 0.12
N ARG A 317 -5.65 -9.48 1.44
CA ARG A 317 -6.95 -9.37 2.10
C ARG A 317 -7.61 -8.00 1.91
N GLY A 318 -6.83 -6.98 1.52
CA GLY A 318 -7.35 -5.64 1.28
C GLY A 318 -6.31 -4.57 1.59
N TYR A 319 -6.76 -3.42 2.09
CA TYR A 319 -5.94 -2.22 2.17
C TYR A 319 -5.99 -1.54 3.54
N LEU A 320 -4.82 -1.24 4.09
CA LEU A 320 -4.61 -0.45 5.29
C LEU A 320 -3.85 0.84 4.89
N PRO A 321 -4.51 2.01 4.87
CA PRO A 321 -3.81 3.27 4.63
C PRO A 321 -2.89 3.61 5.81
N PHE A 322 -1.71 4.16 5.52
CA PHE A 322 -0.78 4.65 6.53
C PHE A 322 -0.49 6.14 6.32
N ASP A 323 -0.42 6.89 7.43
CA ASP A 323 0.08 8.26 7.43
C ASP A 323 0.58 8.68 8.83
N ASP A 324 1.51 9.65 8.82
CA ASP A 324 1.96 10.39 9.99
C ASP A 324 0.97 11.53 10.28
N THR A 325 0.32 11.46 11.44
CA THR A 325 -0.69 12.42 11.89
C THR A 325 -0.09 13.77 12.32
N ILE A 326 1.24 13.88 12.47
CA ILE A 326 1.92 15.06 13.01
C ILE A 326 2.37 16.01 11.88
N LYS A 327 2.98 15.50 10.81
CA LYS A 327 3.63 16.32 9.77
C LYS A 327 2.69 17.19 8.92
N TYR A 328 1.40 16.85 8.84
CA TYR A 328 0.40 17.63 8.08
C TYR A 328 -0.66 18.28 8.98
N GLY A 329 -0.48 18.23 10.30
CA GLY A 329 -1.48 18.70 11.26
C GLY A 329 -2.84 17.99 11.13
N ALA A 330 -3.80 18.39 11.97
CA ALA A 330 -5.20 17.96 11.90
C ALA A 330 -6.03 18.75 10.86
N ASP A 331 -5.43 19.79 10.27
CA ASP A 331 -6.07 20.66 9.29
C ASP A 331 -5.48 20.37 7.90
N PRO A 332 -6.18 19.61 7.03
CA PRO A 332 -5.71 19.27 5.69
C PRO A 332 -5.56 20.49 4.78
N MET A 333 -6.09 21.65 5.22
CA MET A 333 -6.01 22.92 4.53
C MET A 333 -4.73 23.67 4.86
N LYS A 334 -3.86 23.16 5.75
CA LYS A 334 -2.61 23.82 6.15
C LYS A 334 -1.41 22.90 5.97
N VAL A 335 -0.27 23.48 5.62
CA VAL A 335 1.02 22.77 5.59
C VAL A 335 2.08 23.52 6.39
N LYS A 336 3.05 22.79 6.92
CA LYS A 336 4.25 23.38 7.54
C LYS A 336 5.21 23.82 6.43
N PRO A 337 5.59 25.11 6.36
CA PRO A 337 6.56 25.58 5.38
C PRO A 337 7.98 25.05 5.71
N HIS A 338 8.76 24.73 4.68
CA HIS A 338 10.17 24.31 4.82
C HIS A 338 11.01 25.40 5.51
N ASP A 339 10.84 26.66 5.11
CA ASP A 339 11.55 27.78 5.73
C ASP A 339 10.76 28.28 6.94
N ALA A 340 10.80 27.49 8.02
CA ALA A 340 10.11 27.74 9.29
C ALA A 340 10.57 29.03 10.01
N ALA A 341 11.59 29.72 9.50
CA ALA A 341 12.17 30.90 10.14
C ALA A 341 11.27 32.16 10.12
N ALA A 342 10.12 32.16 9.42
CA ALA A 342 9.28 33.36 9.33
C ALA A 342 7.77 33.17 9.54
N ASN A 343 7.17 31.99 9.36
CA ASN A 343 5.71 31.85 9.41
C ASN A 343 5.27 30.48 9.96
N GLY A 344 4.22 30.47 10.80
CA GLY A 344 3.53 29.26 11.23
C GLY A 344 2.86 28.50 10.07
N PRO A 345 2.00 27.50 10.35
CA PRO A 345 1.32 26.73 9.30
C PRO A 345 0.61 27.63 8.27
N VAL A 346 0.85 27.38 6.98
CA VAL A 346 0.32 28.21 5.87
C VAL A 346 -0.88 27.51 5.24
N SER A 347 -1.96 28.25 4.97
CA SER A 347 -3.12 27.70 4.26
C SER A 347 -2.77 27.33 2.82
N TRP A 348 -3.07 26.09 2.44
CA TRP A 348 -2.72 25.48 1.16
C TRP A 348 -3.92 25.32 0.20
N GLU A 349 -5.14 25.68 0.63
CA GLU A 349 -6.31 25.77 -0.27
C GLU A 349 -6.24 27.00 -1.20
N PRO A 350 -6.78 26.93 -2.43
CA PRO A 350 -7.16 28.09 -3.25
C PRO A 350 -7.96 29.12 -2.47
N ILE A 351 -7.30 30.19 -2.01
CA ILE A 351 -7.97 31.39 -1.54
C ILE A 351 -8.06 32.33 -2.74
N ASN A 352 -9.28 32.78 -3.07
CA ASN A 352 -9.65 33.76 -4.11
C ASN A 352 -8.48 34.27 -4.98
N GLY A 353 -8.29 33.65 -6.15
CA GLY A 353 -7.31 34.09 -7.16
C GLY A 353 -5.96 33.38 -7.13
N ASN A 354 -5.68 32.51 -6.15
CA ASN A 354 -4.43 31.74 -6.10
C ASN A 354 -4.59 30.34 -6.73
N PRO A 355 -3.75 29.95 -7.71
CA PRO A 355 -3.84 28.64 -8.35
C PRO A 355 -3.48 27.50 -7.38
N ALA A 356 -3.88 26.28 -7.75
CA ALA A 356 -3.46 25.05 -7.10
C ALA A 356 -1.92 24.91 -7.13
N PRO A 357 -1.29 24.20 -6.17
CA PRO A 357 0.16 23.96 -6.17
C PRO A 357 0.56 23.26 -7.47
N PHE A 358 1.64 23.65 -8.12
CA PHE A 358 2.18 22.91 -9.26
C PHE A 358 3.49 22.25 -8.82
N ALA A 359 3.66 20.99 -9.16
CA ALA A 359 4.95 20.34 -9.09
C ALA A 359 5.63 20.47 -10.45
N GLU A 360 6.93 20.79 -10.47
CA GLU A 360 7.73 20.61 -11.69
C GLU A 360 7.80 19.11 -11.97
N ASP A 361 7.54 18.74 -13.23
CA ASP A 361 7.49 17.38 -13.79
C ASP A 361 6.47 16.40 -13.21
N GLY A 362 5.23 16.38 -13.73
CA GLY A 362 4.37 15.18 -13.70
C GLY A 362 3.78 14.72 -12.35
N TYR A 363 4.18 15.30 -11.22
CA TYR A 363 3.73 14.91 -9.87
C TYR A 363 2.36 15.50 -9.49
N PRO A 364 1.60 14.87 -8.56
CA PRO A 364 0.23 15.26 -8.26
C PRO A 364 0.13 16.62 -7.57
N VAL A 365 -0.91 17.36 -7.98
CA VAL A 365 -1.25 18.75 -7.63
C VAL A 365 -1.97 18.85 -6.26
N GLU A 366 -2.05 17.77 -5.46
CA GLU A 366 -3.16 17.63 -4.50
C GLU A 366 -2.76 17.00 -3.16
N PRO A 367 -2.89 17.70 -2.01
CA PRO A 367 -2.51 17.15 -0.71
C PRO A 367 -3.57 16.26 -0.02
N VAL A 368 -4.83 16.16 -0.49
CA VAL A 368 -5.91 15.51 0.31
C VAL A 368 -6.52 14.25 -0.32
N ARG A 369 -6.44 14.06 -1.65
CA ARG A 369 -7.17 12.98 -2.33
C ARG A 369 -6.64 11.57 -2.12
N TRP A 370 -5.43 11.37 -1.65
CA TRP A 370 -4.86 10.02 -1.60
C TRP A 370 -5.72 9.02 -0.80
N HIS A 371 -6.49 9.47 0.21
CA HIS A 371 -7.47 8.63 0.91
C HIS A 371 -8.61 8.13 0.00
N ASP A 372 -9.06 8.95 -0.95
CA ASP A 372 -10.14 8.60 -1.90
C ASP A 372 -9.70 7.47 -2.85
N ALA A 373 -8.39 7.27 -3.07
CA ALA A 373 -7.89 6.18 -3.90
C ALA A 373 -8.28 4.81 -3.33
N GLY A 374 -8.27 4.67 -2.00
CA GLY A 374 -8.76 3.47 -1.32
C GLY A 374 -10.25 3.23 -1.56
N ALA A 375 -11.06 4.28 -1.49
CA ALA A 375 -12.50 4.21 -1.74
C ALA A 375 -12.85 3.94 -3.21
N GLU A 376 -12.12 4.54 -4.16
CA GLU A 376 -12.28 4.27 -5.59
C GLU A 376 -11.89 2.82 -5.92
N ALA A 377 -10.78 2.33 -5.36
CA ALA A 377 -10.37 0.93 -5.51
C ALA A 377 -11.41 -0.04 -4.93
N ALA A 378 -11.93 0.27 -3.74
CA ALA A 378 -12.97 -0.51 -3.06
C ALA A 378 -14.26 -0.56 -3.88
N TYR A 379 -14.68 0.58 -4.45
CA TYR A 379 -15.82 0.66 -5.36
C TYR A 379 -15.59 -0.20 -6.60
N TYR A 380 -14.45 -0.05 -7.29
CA TYR A 380 -14.13 -0.87 -8.47
C TYR A 380 -14.12 -2.36 -8.16
N TYR A 381 -13.57 -2.75 -7.01
CA TYR A 381 -13.56 -4.15 -6.61
C TYR A 381 -14.97 -4.67 -6.36
N ASN A 382 -15.83 -3.87 -5.74
CA ASN A 382 -17.21 -4.23 -5.45
C ASN A 382 -18.09 -4.33 -6.71
N GLN A 383 -17.72 -3.67 -7.82
CA GLN A 383 -18.37 -3.87 -9.13
C GLN A 383 -18.03 -5.22 -9.78
N CYS A 384 -17.16 -6.03 -9.17
CA CYS A 384 -16.82 -7.37 -9.64
C CYS A 384 -17.59 -8.48 -8.90
N ASP A 385 -18.75 -8.17 -8.30
CA ASP A 385 -19.53 -9.06 -7.43
C ASP A 385 -20.01 -10.35 -8.10
N ARG A 386 -20.35 -10.28 -9.37
CA ARG A 386 -20.76 -11.42 -10.21
C ARG A 386 -19.70 -12.51 -10.37
N THR A 387 -18.44 -12.21 -10.06
CA THR A 387 -17.34 -13.18 -10.02
C THR A 387 -16.75 -13.37 -8.61
N ALA A 388 -17.44 -12.88 -7.58
CA ALA A 388 -17.05 -13.09 -6.18
C ALA A 388 -16.87 -14.58 -5.84
N GLY A 389 -16.00 -14.85 -4.86
CA GLY A 389 -15.60 -16.18 -4.43
C GLY A 389 -14.59 -16.86 -5.35
N ARG A 390 -14.16 -16.19 -6.43
CA ARG A 390 -13.20 -16.73 -7.40
C ARG A 390 -11.83 -16.06 -7.24
N PRO A 391 -10.73 -16.77 -7.50
CA PRO A 391 -9.39 -16.19 -7.49
C PRO A 391 -9.18 -15.27 -8.69
N TRP A 392 -8.39 -14.21 -8.50
CA TRP A 392 -7.84 -13.47 -9.62
C TRP A 392 -6.71 -14.29 -10.26
N GLN A 393 -6.56 -14.20 -11.57
CA GLN A 393 -5.58 -14.96 -12.34
C GLN A 393 -4.89 -14.02 -13.31
N TYR A 394 -3.63 -14.30 -13.65
CA TYR A 394 -2.96 -13.55 -14.70
C TYR A 394 -3.66 -13.79 -16.03
N CYS A 395 -3.91 -12.71 -16.76
CA CYS A 395 -4.53 -12.75 -18.07
C CYS A 395 -3.45 -12.84 -19.14
N GLU A 396 -3.72 -13.59 -20.20
CA GLU A 396 -2.90 -13.55 -21.40
C GLU A 396 -3.23 -12.30 -22.21
N TYR A 397 -2.21 -11.65 -22.78
CA TYR A 397 -2.42 -10.45 -23.58
C TYR A 397 -1.32 -10.26 -24.61
N LYS A 398 -1.51 -9.34 -25.55
CA LYS A 398 -0.47 -8.89 -26.47
C LYS A 398 -0.59 -7.42 -26.76
N PHE A 399 0.52 -6.79 -27.16
CA PHE A 399 0.50 -5.42 -27.65
C PHE A 399 -0.12 -5.37 -29.03
N GLN A 400 -0.88 -4.32 -29.33
CA GLN A 400 -1.43 -4.11 -30.66
C GLN A 400 -0.29 -4.01 -31.68
N GLY A 401 -0.41 -4.74 -32.79
CA GLY A 401 0.63 -4.84 -33.81
C GLY A 401 1.71 -5.90 -33.52
N MET A 402 1.64 -6.61 -32.40
CA MET A 402 2.47 -7.79 -32.14
C MET A 402 1.69 -9.10 -32.35
N ASP A 403 2.39 -10.12 -32.84
CA ASP A 403 1.82 -11.45 -33.04
C ASP A 403 1.98 -12.35 -31.80
N ALA A 404 3.06 -12.16 -31.05
CA ALA A 404 3.36 -12.93 -29.86
C ALA A 404 2.42 -12.58 -28.70
N TRP A 405 1.78 -13.61 -28.13
CA TRP A 405 1.06 -13.50 -26.86
C TRP A 405 2.03 -13.58 -25.69
N ILE A 406 1.77 -12.76 -24.68
CA ILE A 406 2.41 -12.83 -23.36
C ILE A 406 1.53 -13.75 -22.53
N THR A 407 1.94 -15.01 -22.46
CA THR A 407 1.24 -16.06 -21.74
C THR A 407 1.70 -16.09 -20.28
N PRO A 408 0.77 -16.13 -19.30
CA PRO A 408 1.11 -16.30 -17.90
C PRO A 408 1.94 -17.54 -17.65
N ALA A 409 2.97 -17.42 -16.80
CA ALA A 409 3.77 -18.55 -16.38
C ALA A 409 2.94 -19.48 -15.47
N SER A 410 3.04 -20.79 -15.71
CA SER A 410 2.32 -21.81 -14.93
C SER A 410 2.88 -22.00 -13.51
N ASP A 411 4.10 -21.55 -13.26
CA ASP A 411 4.82 -21.63 -11.98
C ASP A 411 4.63 -20.39 -11.09
N GLY A 412 3.73 -19.48 -11.48
CA GLY A 412 3.44 -18.26 -10.72
C GLY A 412 4.45 -17.13 -10.91
N THR A 413 5.48 -17.31 -11.75
CA THR A 413 6.56 -16.32 -11.92
C THR A 413 6.23 -15.14 -12.84
N THR A 414 4.98 -15.04 -13.33
CA THR A 414 4.53 -14.02 -14.28
C THR A 414 4.93 -12.59 -13.89
N ILE A 415 4.83 -12.22 -12.61
CA ILE A 415 5.22 -10.87 -12.17
C ILE A 415 6.72 -10.59 -12.30
N LEU A 416 7.55 -11.61 -12.13
CA LEU A 416 9.00 -11.51 -12.30
C LEU A 416 9.36 -11.30 -13.77
N GLU A 417 8.68 -12.03 -14.66
CA GLU A 417 8.84 -11.84 -16.11
C GLU A 417 8.33 -10.47 -16.56
N HIS A 418 7.25 -9.98 -15.97
CA HIS A 418 6.75 -8.63 -16.23
C HIS A 418 7.74 -7.56 -15.76
N ALA A 419 8.34 -7.74 -14.58
CA ALA A 419 9.33 -6.82 -14.03
C ALA A 419 10.62 -6.78 -14.85
N ALA A 420 11.08 -7.94 -15.33
CA ALA A 420 12.33 -8.07 -16.09
C ALA A 420 12.21 -7.66 -17.57
N ALA A 421 11.00 -7.47 -18.07
CA ALA A 421 10.77 -7.15 -19.47
C ALA A 421 11.22 -5.73 -19.88
N PHE A 422 11.42 -5.56 -21.19
CA PHE A 422 11.90 -4.32 -21.82
C PHE A 422 13.24 -3.88 -21.25
N ASP A 423 13.33 -2.68 -20.66
CA ASP A 423 14.58 -2.15 -20.11
C ASP A 423 14.86 -2.69 -18.68
N GLY A 424 13.92 -3.43 -18.11
CA GLY A 424 14.00 -3.99 -16.77
C GLY A 424 13.83 -2.95 -15.66
N PRO A 425 13.87 -3.37 -14.38
CA PRO A 425 13.59 -2.49 -13.24
C PRO A 425 14.73 -1.49 -12.95
N TYR A 426 15.94 -1.73 -13.47
CA TYR A 426 17.14 -0.95 -13.18
C TYR A 426 17.52 0.02 -14.30
N ALA A 427 16.66 0.20 -15.29
CA ALA A 427 16.93 1.09 -16.39
C ALA A 427 17.20 2.51 -15.87
N VAL A 428 18.31 3.11 -16.30
CA VAL A 428 18.74 4.46 -15.86
C VAL A 428 18.41 5.54 -16.90
N ASN A 429 18.03 5.14 -18.12
CA ASN A 429 17.78 6.08 -19.20
C ASN A 429 16.45 6.81 -19.03
N GLN A 430 16.43 8.10 -19.35
CA GLN A 430 15.19 8.88 -19.42
C GLN A 430 14.25 8.27 -20.48
N GLY A 431 13.01 7.98 -20.08
CA GLY A 431 12.02 7.35 -20.97
C GLY A 431 12.10 5.82 -21.06
N ALA A 432 12.99 5.16 -20.29
CA ALA A 432 13.01 3.72 -20.20
C ALA A 432 11.68 3.14 -19.70
N ARG A 433 11.30 1.98 -20.24
CA ARG A 433 10.12 1.22 -19.85
C ARG A 433 10.51 0.14 -18.85
N ARG A 434 10.10 0.32 -17.59
CA ARG A 434 10.45 -0.57 -16.48
C ARG A 434 9.40 -1.66 -16.32
N GLY A 435 9.43 -2.64 -17.22
CA GLY A 435 8.55 -3.80 -17.18
C GLY A 435 7.26 -3.68 -18.01
N ARG A 436 6.29 -4.55 -17.74
CA ARG A 436 5.07 -4.76 -18.55
C ARG A 436 3.78 -4.49 -17.78
N PRO A 437 2.65 -4.25 -18.49
CA PRO A 437 1.34 -4.20 -17.86
C PRO A 437 1.06 -5.45 -17.01
N ASP A 438 0.49 -5.25 -15.84
CA ASP A 438 -0.10 -6.32 -15.04
C ASP A 438 -1.59 -6.43 -15.36
N VAL A 439 -1.97 -7.56 -15.96
CA VAL A 439 -3.34 -7.83 -16.41
C VAL A 439 -3.85 -9.04 -15.67
N ARG A 440 -4.99 -8.89 -15.00
CA ARG A 440 -5.59 -9.94 -14.18
C ARG A 440 -7.06 -10.09 -14.52
N PHE A 441 -7.58 -11.30 -14.41
CA PHE A 441 -8.98 -11.60 -14.65
C PHE A 441 -9.53 -12.55 -13.61
N ARG A 442 -10.85 -12.64 -13.58
CA ARG A 442 -11.62 -13.55 -12.74
C ARG A 442 -12.88 -13.94 -13.50
N ILE A 443 -13.26 -15.22 -13.41
CA ILE A 443 -14.45 -15.76 -14.08
C ILE A 443 -15.33 -16.53 -13.09
N ASN A 444 -16.65 -16.35 -13.19
CA ASN A 444 -17.61 -17.05 -12.34
C ASN A 444 -17.66 -18.56 -12.64
N ASN A 445 -18.26 -19.34 -11.73
CA ASN A 445 -18.35 -20.81 -11.89
C ASN A 445 -19.14 -21.24 -13.14
N ALA A 446 -20.10 -20.42 -13.57
CA ALA A 446 -20.91 -20.70 -14.76
C ALA A 446 -20.20 -20.36 -16.07
N ASN A 447 -19.00 -19.76 -16.02
CA ASN A 447 -18.28 -19.22 -17.17
C ASN A 447 -19.11 -18.23 -18.01
N THR A 448 -20.02 -17.48 -17.38
CA THR A 448 -20.92 -16.50 -18.02
C THR A 448 -20.51 -15.05 -17.74
N ALA A 449 -19.60 -14.82 -16.80
CA ALA A 449 -19.19 -13.48 -16.37
C ALA A 449 -17.68 -13.41 -16.13
N ILE A 450 -17.00 -12.44 -16.76
CA ILE A 450 -15.55 -12.20 -16.65
C ILE A 450 -15.26 -10.78 -16.20
N ASP A 451 -14.69 -10.63 -15.01
CA ASP A 451 -14.12 -9.36 -14.56
C ASP A 451 -12.62 -9.34 -14.84
N TRP A 452 -12.11 -8.23 -15.36
CA TRP A 452 -10.68 -8.11 -15.61
C TRP A 452 -10.17 -6.70 -15.37
N ALA A 453 -8.92 -6.60 -14.96
CA ALA A 453 -8.24 -5.36 -14.67
C ALA A 453 -6.89 -5.33 -15.40
N ALA A 454 -6.50 -4.14 -15.84
CA ALA A 454 -5.20 -3.88 -16.44
C ALA A 454 -4.61 -2.62 -15.83
N PHE A 455 -3.34 -2.70 -15.42
CA PHE A 455 -2.58 -1.59 -14.87
C PHE A 455 -1.17 -1.61 -15.47
N ASP A 456 -0.72 -0.51 -16.08
CA ASP A 456 0.63 -0.41 -16.60
C ASP A 456 1.47 0.58 -15.76
N PRO A 457 2.18 0.10 -14.73
CA PRO A 457 3.05 0.93 -13.91
C PRO A 457 4.37 1.26 -14.61
N SER A 458 4.70 0.61 -15.74
CA SER A 458 6.00 0.76 -16.42
C SER A 458 6.15 2.04 -17.24
N ARG A 459 5.07 2.80 -17.39
CA ARG A 459 5.00 3.95 -18.31
C ARG A 459 4.47 5.18 -17.61
N SER A 460 4.96 6.34 -18.05
CA SER A 460 4.45 7.64 -17.59
C SER A 460 3.02 7.91 -18.08
N LYS A 461 2.31 8.78 -17.37
CA LYS A 461 0.91 9.15 -17.68
C LYS A 461 0.72 9.83 -19.03
N ILE A 462 1.76 10.40 -19.63
CA ILE A 462 1.66 10.99 -20.98
C ILE A 462 1.64 9.93 -22.08
N SER A 463 1.99 8.68 -21.72
CA SER A 463 2.11 7.58 -22.65
C SER A 463 0.82 6.78 -22.75
N ARG A 464 0.47 6.35 -23.97
CA ARG A 464 -0.66 5.46 -24.25
C ARG A 464 -0.21 4.25 -25.05
N GLU A 465 -0.81 3.10 -24.81
CA GLU A 465 -0.54 1.88 -25.56
C GLU A 465 -1.78 1.01 -25.59
N THR A 466 -2.01 0.35 -26.71
CA THR A 466 -3.14 -0.55 -26.86
C THR A 466 -2.69 -1.99 -26.65
N ILE A 467 -3.41 -2.70 -25.79
CA ILE A 467 -3.25 -4.15 -25.63
C ILE A 467 -4.54 -4.88 -26.03
N ILE A 468 -4.38 -6.12 -26.47
CA ILE A 468 -5.45 -7.07 -26.70
C ILE A 468 -5.34 -8.13 -25.60
N VAL A 469 -6.35 -8.24 -24.75
CA VAL A 469 -6.40 -9.18 -23.62
C VAL A 469 -7.28 -10.38 -23.95
N ARG A 470 -6.89 -11.57 -23.47
CA ARG A 470 -7.59 -12.84 -23.66
C ARG A 470 -7.80 -13.53 -22.30
N PRO A 471 -8.85 -13.16 -21.55
CA PRO A 471 -9.11 -13.73 -20.22
C PRO A 471 -9.58 -15.19 -20.29
N VAL A 472 -10.25 -15.61 -21.37
CA VAL A 472 -10.60 -17.00 -21.64
C VAL A 472 -10.36 -17.38 -23.09
N PRO A 473 -10.18 -18.69 -23.39
CA PRO A 473 -10.11 -19.15 -24.77
C PRO A 473 -11.30 -18.63 -25.59
N ASN A 474 -11.02 -17.99 -26.72
CA ASN A 474 -12.00 -17.42 -27.67
C ASN A 474 -12.64 -16.07 -27.34
N ARG A 475 -12.28 -15.41 -26.24
CA ARG A 475 -12.73 -14.03 -25.96
C ARG A 475 -11.54 -13.09 -25.92
N THR A 476 -11.54 -12.11 -26.82
CA THR A 476 -10.51 -11.06 -26.85
C THR A 476 -11.13 -9.69 -26.72
N TYR A 477 -10.46 -8.83 -25.97
CA TYR A 477 -10.89 -7.47 -25.69
C TYR A 477 -9.73 -6.52 -25.95
N GLN A 478 -9.99 -5.36 -26.56
CA GLN A 478 -8.95 -4.37 -26.86
C GLN A 478 -9.11 -3.15 -25.95
N ILE A 479 -8.02 -2.69 -25.33
CA ILE A 479 -8.03 -1.50 -24.50
C ILE A 479 -6.80 -0.64 -24.75
N THR A 480 -7.00 0.67 -24.89
CA THR A 480 -5.92 1.66 -24.92
C THR A 480 -5.68 2.15 -23.50
N MET A 481 -4.54 1.77 -22.95
CA MET A 481 -4.11 2.09 -21.60
C MET A 481 -3.21 3.33 -21.59
N GLN A 482 -3.55 4.28 -20.75
CA GLN A 482 -2.64 5.31 -20.27
C GLN A 482 -1.71 4.74 -19.18
N GLY A 483 -0.42 5.10 -19.20
CA GLY A 483 0.53 4.71 -18.16
C GLY A 483 0.09 5.15 -16.76
N SER A 484 0.45 4.35 -15.75
CA SER A 484 0.08 4.52 -14.33
C SER A 484 -1.42 4.68 -14.07
N LYS A 485 -2.28 4.18 -14.96
CA LYS A 485 -3.75 4.21 -14.79
C LYS A 485 -4.33 2.80 -14.77
N LEU A 486 -5.17 2.56 -13.77
CA LEU A 486 -5.96 1.33 -13.64
C LEU A 486 -7.18 1.36 -14.56
N TYR A 487 -7.45 0.22 -15.19
CA TYR A 487 -8.68 -0.04 -15.94
C TYR A 487 -9.32 -1.30 -15.39
N VAL A 488 -10.62 -1.24 -15.04
CA VAL A 488 -11.38 -2.40 -14.56
C VAL A 488 -12.63 -2.55 -15.42
N ASN A 489 -12.88 -3.75 -15.91
CA ASN A 489 -13.92 -4.03 -16.90
C ASN A 489 -14.78 -5.23 -16.46
N ASN A 490 -16.06 -5.16 -16.80
CA ASN A 490 -17.00 -6.26 -16.66
C ASN A 490 -17.48 -6.72 -18.05
N GLU A 491 -17.34 -8.01 -18.35
CA GLU A 491 -17.81 -8.64 -19.59
C GLU A 491 -18.75 -9.82 -19.33
N THR A 492 -19.83 -9.92 -20.10
CA THR A 492 -20.65 -11.14 -20.20
C THR A 492 -20.07 -12.06 -21.28
N VAL A 493 -20.01 -13.35 -20.99
CA VAL A 493 -19.48 -14.39 -21.90
C VAL A 493 -20.56 -14.92 -22.81
#